data_AF-A0A132A6P9-F1
#
_entry.id   AF-A0A132A6P9-F1
#
_cell.length_a   1.000
_cell.length_b   1.000
_cell.length_c   1.000
_cell.angle_alpha   90.00
_cell.angle_beta   90.00
_cell.angle_gamma   90.00
#
_symmetry.space_group_name_H-M   'P 1'
#
loop_
_entity.id
_entity.type
_entity.pdbx_description
1 polymer ?
#
loop_
_entity_poly.entity_id
_entity_poly.type
_entity_poly.pdbx_seq_one_letter_code
_entity_poly.pdbx_strand_id
1 'polypeptide(L)'
;MNENTIINDLNHADSSSCQSVSSDRSVRKNSETGNTSSVESRIQLSLLSKQQKKFANLMLDSFQVILSNPNSTPAEIECMQIIFRRCGKYLEEDNPSRIKSMIFIIRDLLLNYSSHQFINASSNASQNSSISKSLLEIIELASSGWRFNQAQQIYYFPYTKLD
;
A
#
# COMPACT_ATOMS: atom_id res chain seq x y z
N MET A 1 -11.01 -50.86 -25.58
CA MET A 1 -9.80 -50.62 -26.40
C MET A 1 -8.82 -49.88 -25.49
N ASN A 2 -7.94 -50.50 -24.70
CA ASN A 2 -7.32 -51.84 -24.73
C ASN A 2 -6.32 -52.06 -25.87
N GLU A 3 -5.04 -51.79 -25.59
CA GLU A 3 -3.79 -52.50 -25.93
C GLU A 3 -2.66 -51.80 -25.13
N ASN A 4 -1.81 -52.41 -24.27
CA ASN A 4 -0.94 -53.61 -24.28
C ASN A 4 0.38 -53.44 -25.08
N THR A 5 1.59 -53.89 -24.67
CA THR A 5 2.24 -54.31 -23.37
C THR A 5 3.80 -54.31 -23.57
N ILE A 6 4.59 -54.74 -22.56
CA ILE A 6 6.04 -55.15 -22.58
C ILE A 6 7.01 -53.93 -22.69
N ILE A 7 8.06 -53.66 -21.89
CA ILE A 7 9.10 -54.36 -21.08
C ILE A 7 10.35 -54.83 -21.87
N ASN A 8 11.55 -54.39 -21.47
CA ASN A 8 12.72 -55.27 -21.24
C ASN A 8 13.95 -54.51 -20.69
N ASP A 9 14.66 -55.17 -19.78
CA ASP A 9 15.92 -54.76 -19.15
C ASP A 9 17.13 -54.81 -20.10
N LEU A 10 18.26 -54.22 -19.67
CA LEU A 10 19.50 -55.01 -19.52
C LEU A 10 20.48 -54.38 -18.52
N ASN A 11 21.07 -55.22 -17.65
CA ASN A 11 22.14 -54.87 -16.71
C ASN A 11 23.52 -55.30 -17.25
N HIS A 12 24.56 -54.49 -16.99
CA HIS A 12 25.94 -54.86 -16.61
C HIS A 12 26.79 -53.58 -16.73
N ALA A 13 27.87 -53.27 -15.99
CA ALA A 13 28.56 -53.73 -14.78
C ALA A 13 30.06 -53.42 -15.01
N ASP A 14 30.84 -53.37 -13.92
CA ASP A 14 32.31 -53.54 -13.91
C ASP A 14 33.21 -52.42 -14.50
N SER A 15 34.39 -52.13 -13.93
CA SER A 15 34.92 -52.41 -12.58
C SER A 15 36.24 -51.64 -12.33
N SER A 16 36.55 -51.34 -11.05
CA SER A 16 37.91 -51.01 -10.52
C SER A 16 38.57 -49.67 -11.01
N SER A 17 39.64 -49.11 -10.40
CA SER A 17 40.52 -49.60 -9.33
C SER A 17 41.29 -48.49 -8.57
N CYS A 18 41.46 -48.67 -7.25
CA CYS A 18 42.60 -48.31 -6.36
C CYS A 18 43.20 -46.88 -6.19
N GLN A 19 43.02 -46.37 -4.95
CA GLN A 19 44.04 -45.92 -3.96
C GLN A 19 45.05 -44.76 -4.23
N SER A 20 45.01 -43.72 -3.36
CA SER A 20 46.12 -43.39 -2.42
C SER A 20 45.81 -42.25 -1.42
N VAL A 21 45.86 -42.61 -0.13
CA VAL A 21 46.40 -41.93 1.08
C VAL A 21 47.19 -40.63 0.80
N SER A 22 46.95 -39.47 1.42
CA SER A 22 47.34 -39.15 2.81
C SER A 22 46.96 -37.72 3.30
N SER A 23 47.00 -37.53 4.63
CA SER A 23 47.37 -36.30 5.36
C SER A 23 46.43 -35.08 5.43
N ASP A 24 45.71 -35.03 6.57
CA ASP A 24 45.70 -33.95 7.57
C ASP A 24 45.41 -32.46 7.23
N ARG A 25 44.46 -31.94 8.02
CA ARG A 25 44.46 -30.59 8.64
C ARG A 25 44.23 -29.36 7.75
N SER A 26 42.95 -28.96 7.63
CA SER A 26 42.61 -27.53 7.80
C SER A 26 41.15 -27.21 8.10
N VAL A 27 40.98 -26.33 9.09
CA VAL A 27 39.88 -25.36 9.26
C VAL A 27 38.45 -25.93 9.32
N ARG A 28 37.94 -26.07 10.55
CA ARG A 28 36.52 -25.78 10.83
C ARG A 28 36.24 -24.35 10.36
N LYS A 29 35.48 -24.19 9.27
CA LYS A 29 34.99 -22.87 8.85
C LYS A 29 33.88 -22.45 9.80
N ASN A 30 34.12 -21.44 10.63
CA ASN A 30 33.12 -20.93 11.58
C ASN A 30 31.84 -20.53 10.83
N SER A 31 30.73 -21.17 11.17
CA SER A 31 29.39 -20.85 10.67
C SER A 31 28.72 -19.73 11.49
N GLU A 32 29.50 -18.76 11.96
CA GLU A 32 29.05 -17.74 12.93
C GLU A 32 28.73 -16.37 12.29
N THR A 33 29.30 -16.08 11.11
CA THR A 33 29.11 -14.78 10.42
C THR A 33 27.84 -14.69 9.56
N GLY A 34 27.15 -15.81 9.29
CA GLY A 34 25.91 -15.83 8.52
C GLY A 34 24.66 -15.40 9.32
N ASN A 35 24.64 -15.66 10.63
CA ASN A 35 23.45 -15.38 11.46
C ASN A 35 23.37 -13.92 11.91
N THR A 36 24.49 -13.27 12.20
CA THR A 36 24.52 -11.87 12.69
C THR A 36 23.94 -10.90 11.67
N SER A 37 24.36 -11.01 10.41
CA SER A 37 23.82 -10.26 9.25
C SER A 37 22.30 -10.42 9.09
N SER A 38 21.78 -11.64 9.25
CA SER A 38 20.33 -11.91 9.16
C SER A 38 19.55 -11.30 10.33
N VAL A 39 20.10 -11.39 11.55
CA VAL A 39 19.48 -10.82 12.76
C VAL A 39 19.47 -9.30 12.70
N GLU A 40 20.59 -8.67 12.31
CA GLU A 40 20.69 -7.22 12.16
C GLU A 40 19.68 -6.70 11.12
N SER A 41 19.58 -7.37 9.97
CA SER A 41 18.61 -7.04 8.92
C SER A 41 17.16 -7.11 9.42
N ARG A 42 16.80 -8.12 10.24
CA ARG A 42 15.47 -8.23 10.86
C ARG A 42 15.21 -7.11 11.88
N ILE A 43 16.22 -6.72 12.66
CA ILE A 43 16.12 -5.62 13.63
C ILE A 43 15.90 -4.30 12.90
N GLN A 44 16.67 -4.03 11.84
CA GLN A 44 16.50 -2.83 11.01
C GLN A 44 15.10 -2.79 10.35
N LEU A 45 14.62 -3.91 9.80
CA LEU A 45 13.26 -4.00 9.23
C LEU A 45 12.17 -3.75 10.29
N SER A 46 12.34 -4.27 11.51
CA SER A 46 11.41 -4.05 12.63
C SER A 46 11.43 -2.60 13.13
N LEU A 47 12.58 -1.93 13.10
CA LEU A 47 12.69 -0.52 13.45
C LEU A 47 12.03 0.35 12.39
N LEU A 48 12.27 0.06 11.10
CA LEU A 48 11.67 0.76 9.97
C LEU A 48 10.15 0.64 9.98
N SER A 49 9.58 -0.55 10.19
CA SER A 49 8.12 -0.73 10.26
C SER A 49 7.49 0.01 11.45
N LYS A 50 8.17 0.06 12.60
CA LYS A 50 7.74 0.89 13.75
C LYS A 50 7.77 2.38 13.42
N GLN A 51 8.78 2.87 12.68
CA GLN A 51 8.83 4.26 12.24
C GLN A 51 7.74 4.58 11.21
N GLN A 52 7.54 3.71 10.21
CA GLN A 52 6.46 3.82 9.22
C GLN A 52 5.09 3.87 9.90
N LYS A 53 4.81 3.00 10.87
CA LYS A 53 3.56 3.01 11.63
C LYS A 53 3.37 4.29 12.44
N LYS A 54 4.42 4.84 13.06
CA LYS A 54 4.35 6.14 13.75
C LYS A 54 4.05 7.28 12.79
N PHE A 55 4.71 7.30 11.62
CA PHE A 55 4.47 8.30 10.59
C PHE A 55 3.04 8.20 10.02
N ALA A 56 2.56 6.99 9.74
CA ALA A 56 1.18 6.76 9.30
C ALA A 56 0.16 7.30 10.32
N ASN A 57 0.34 7.02 11.62
CA ASN A 57 -0.55 7.58 12.65
C ASN A 57 -0.50 9.11 12.69
N LEU A 58 0.69 9.72 12.63
CA LEU A 58 0.84 11.18 12.59
C LEU A 58 0.14 11.83 11.38
N MET A 59 0.19 11.19 10.21
CA MET A 59 -0.56 11.64 9.03
C MET A 59 -2.07 11.58 9.26
N LEU A 60 -2.58 10.48 9.85
CA LEU A 60 -4.00 10.34 10.16
C LEU A 60 -4.47 11.25 11.31
N ASP A 61 -3.59 11.61 12.24
CA ASP A 61 -3.84 12.63 13.27
C ASP A 61 -3.94 14.02 12.61
N SER A 62 -3.04 14.34 11.68
CA SER A 62 -3.03 15.61 10.93
C SER A 62 -4.29 15.79 10.09
N PHE A 63 -4.74 14.72 9.41
CA PHE A 63 -5.99 14.75 8.65
C PHE A 63 -7.22 14.88 9.55
N GLN A 64 -7.20 14.30 10.75
CA GLN A 64 -8.28 14.51 11.72
C GLN A 64 -8.37 15.99 12.14
N VAL A 65 -7.23 16.68 12.30
CA VAL A 65 -7.20 18.13 12.58
C VAL A 65 -7.81 18.93 11.43
N ILE A 66 -7.42 18.63 10.18
CA ILE A 66 -7.98 19.27 8.97
C ILE A 66 -9.50 19.06 8.90
N LEU A 67 -9.97 17.82 9.05
CA LEU A 67 -11.40 17.47 8.99
C LEU A 67 -12.23 18.05 10.14
N SER A 68 -11.60 18.37 11.28
CA SER A 68 -12.28 18.95 12.44
C SER A 68 -12.24 20.48 12.45
N ASN A 69 -11.49 21.11 11.53
CA ASN A 69 -11.34 22.56 11.45
C ASN A 69 -12.35 23.16 10.45
N PRO A 70 -13.35 23.94 10.88
CA PRO A 70 -14.32 24.57 9.97
C PRO A 70 -13.67 25.62 9.05
N ASN A 71 -12.46 26.10 9.38
CA ASN A 71 -11.70 27.06 8.60
C ASN A 71 -10.63 26.40 7.72
N SER A 72 -10.62 25.06 7.57
CA SER A 72 -9.59 24.40 6.77
C SER A 72 -9.68 24.80 5.29
N THR A 73 -8.51 25.05 4.71
CA THR A 73 -8.39 25.66 3.39
C THR A 73 -8.54 24.61 2.27
N PRO A 74 -8.92 25.01 1.04
CA PRO A 74 -8.92 24.11 -0.11
C PRO A 74 -7.58 23.37 -0.29
N ALA A 75 -6.45 24.05 -0.06
CA ALA A 75 -5.12 23.47 -0.19
C ALA A 75 -4.81 22.37 0.86
N GLU A 76 -5.35 22.47 2.07
CA GLU A 76 -5.22 21.42 3.10
C GLU A 76 -6.02 20.16 2.71
N ILE A 77 -7.24 20.36 2.19
CA ILE A 77 -8.10 19.27 1.70
C ILE A 77 -7.49 18.59 0.46
N GLU A 78 -6.95 19.37 -0.48
CA GLU A 78 -6.23 18.87 -1.67
C GLU A 78 -4.95 18.13 -1.27
N CYS A 79 -4.19 18.61 -0.28
CA CYS A 79 -3.03 17.91 0.27
C CYS A 79 -3.41 16.54 0.85
N MET A 80 -4.45 16.50 1.70
CA MET A 80 -5.01 15.26 2.25
C MET A 80 -5.45 14.29 1.14
N GLN A 81 -6.16 14.78 0.12
CA GLN A 81 -6.59 14.00 -1.04
C GLN A 81 -5.41 13.42 -1.83
N ILE A 82 -4.35 14.20 -2.09
CA ILE A 82 -3.14 13.72 -2.77
C ILE A 82 -2.49 12.56 -2.00
N ILE A 83 -2.46 12.64 -0.65
CA ILE A 83 -1.92 11.55 0.17
C ILE A 83 -2.84 10.34 0.16
N PHE A 84 -4.17 10.50 0.30
CA PHE A 84 -5.10 9.36 0.19
C PHE A 84 -4.98 8.67 -1.17
N ARG A 85 -4.85 9.42 -2.27
CA ARG A 85 -4.64 8.86 -3.61
C ARG A 85 -3.36 8.05 -3.76
N ARG A 86 -2.27 8.44 -3.09
CA ARG A 86 -0.97 7.74 -3.15
C ARG A 86 -0.81 6.62 -2.12
N CYS A 87 -1.35 6.83 -0.92
CA CYS A 87 -1.03 6.04 0.27
C CYS A 87 -2.25 5.37 0.91
N GLY A 88 -3.48 5.68 0.48
CA GLY A 88 -4.71 5.24 1.13
C GLY A 88 -4.79 3.72 1.34
N LYS A 89 -4.37 2.94 0.34
CA LYS A 89 -4.28 1.47 0.43
C LYS A 89 -3.36 1.00 1.57
N TYR A 90 -2.17 1.58 1.70
CA TYR A 90 -1.21 1.24 2.76
C TYR A 90 -1.69 1.71 4.14
N LEU A 91 -2.38 2.85 4.19
CA LEU A 91 -2.96 3.38 5.44
C LEU A 91 -4.15 2.51 5.90
N GLU A 92 -4.95 1.98 4.97
CA GLU A 92 -6.04 1.04 5.26
C GLU A 92 -5.51 -0.33 5.67
N GLU A 93 -4.43 -0.82 5.05
CA GLU A 93 -3.77 -2.07 5.46
C GLU A 93 -3.16 -1.98 6.88
N ASP A 94 -2.62 -0.82 7.29
CA ASP A 94 -2.08 -0.63 8.65
C ASP A 94 -3.16 -0.41 9.73
N ASN A 95 -4.27 0.26 9.38
CA ASN A 95 -5.35 0.58 10.31
C ASN A 95 -6.73 0.77 9.62
N PRO A 96 -7.42 -0.32 9.24
CA PRO A 96 -8.63 -0.24 8.42
C PRO A 96 -9.82 0.40 9.17
N SER A 97 -9.91 0.18 10.48
CA SER A 97 -10.95 0.79 11.32
C SER A 97 -10.81 2.32 11.37
N ARG A 98 -9.59 2.84 11.48
CA ARG A 98 -9.35 4.29 11.50
C ARG A 98 -9.67 4.94 10.16
N ILE A 99 -9.26 4.32 9.05
CA ILE A 99 -9.58 4.82 7.71
C ILE A 99 -11.09 4.81 7.46
N LYS A 100 -11.80 3.74 7.84
CA LYS A 100 -13.26 3.68 7.75
C LYS A 100 -13.95 4.84 8.50
N SER A 101 -13.48 5.18 9.71
CA SER A 101 -14.00 6.34 10.46
C SER A 101 -13.71 7.67 9.77
N MET A 102 -12.53 7.84 9.16
CA MET A 102 -12.17 9.07 8.45
C MET A 102 -12.96 9.23 7.14
N ILE A 103 -13.19 8.14 6.40
CA ILE A 103 -14.08 8.15 5.22
C ILE A 103 -15.53 8.47 5.61
N PHE A 104 -15.98 8.04 6.79
CA PHE A 104 -17.29 8.45 7.33
C PHE A 104 -17.35 9.96 7.61
N ILE A 105 -16.33 10.52 8.28
CA ILE A 105 -16.24 11.97 8.54
C ILE A 105 -16.17 12.77 7.23
N ILE A 106 -15.42 12.31 6.23
CA ILE A 106 -15.32 12.94 4.90
C ILE A 106 -16.70 12.97 4.19
N ARG A 107 -17.49 11.90 4.31
CA ARG A 107 -18.87 11.85 3.76
C ARG A 107 -19.79 12.82 4.48
N ASP A 108 -19.76 12.84 5.81
CA ASP A 108 -20.56 13.76 6.61
C ASP A 108 -20.20 15.23 6.30
N LEU A 109 -18.89 15.54 6.22
CA LEU A 109 -18.40 16.86 5.84
C LEU A 109 -18.93 17.28 4.46
N LEU A 110 -18.89 16.42 3.44
CA LEU A 110 -19.41 16.71 2.10
C LEU A 110 -20.92 17.00 2.09
N LEU A 111 -21.71 16.24 2.85
CA LEU A 111 -23.15 16.44 3.00
C LEU A 111 -23.47 17.75 3.75
N ASN A 112 -22.70 18.08 4.78
CA ASN A 112 -22.85 19.32 5.53
C ASN A 112 -22.34 20.54 4.73
N TYR A 113 -21.36 20.38 3.85
CA TYR A 113 -20.85 21.43 2.96
C TYR A 113 -21.88 21.86 1.92
N SER A 114 -22.66 20.91 1.39
CA SER A 114 -23.76 21.18 0.46
C SER A 114 -24.97 21.81 1.16
N SER A 115 -25.19 21.53 2.44
CA SER A 115 -26.24 22.17 3.25
C SER A 115 -26.09 23.70 3.36
N HIS A 116 -24.85 24.21 3.44
CA HIS A 116 -24.60 25.65 3.50
C HIS A 116 -24.71 26.39 2.15
N GLN A 117 -24.82 25.68 1.02
CA GLN A 117 -24.83 26.31 -0.31
C GLN A 117 -26.15 27.02 -0.65
N PHE A 118 -27.28 26.57 -0.10
CA PHE A 118 -28.60 27.13 -0.44
C PHE A 118 -28.85 28.55 0.09
N ILE A 119 -28.02 29.09 0.98
CA ILE A 119 -28.26 30.37 1.65
C ILE A 119 -27.23 31.47 1.26
N ASN A 120 -25.97 31.13 0.95
CA ASN A 120 -24.87 32.10 0.77
C ASN A 120 -24.09 31.94 -0.55
N ALA A 121 -24.78 31.85 -1.69
CA ALA A 121 -24.21 31.41 -2.98
C ALA A 121 -23.32 32.43 -3.75
N SER A 122 -22.99 33.62 -3.21
CA SER A 122 -22.53 34.76 -4.04
C SER A 122 -21.00 34.93 -4.22
N SER A 123 -20.14 34.42 -3.33
CA SER A 123 -18.70 34.76 -3.34
C SER A 123 -17.70 33.59 -3.43
N ASN A 124 -17.98 32.43 -2.81
CA ASN A 124 -17.00 31.35 -2.63
C ASN A 124 -17.27 30.08 -3.46
N ALA A 125 -18.18 30.13 -4.44
CA ALA A 125 -18.65 28.96 -5.19
C ALA A 125 -17.54 28.13 -5.84
N SER A 126 -16.49 28.76 -6.37
CA SER A 126 -15.35 28.08 -7.01
C SER A 126 -14.49 27.30 -6.01
N GLN A 127 -14.11 27.91 -4.88
CA GLN A 127 -13.34 27.24 -3.82
C GLN A 127 -14.13 26.06 -3.22
N ASN A 128 -15.43 26.25 -3.01
CA ASN A 128 -16.33 25.21 -2.51
C ASN A 128 -16.44 24.03 -3.50
N SER A 129 -16.36 24.29 -4.81
CA SER A 129 -16.35 23.23 -5.82
C SER A 129 -15.06 22.39 -5.82
N SER A 130 -13.89 22.99 -5.54
CA SER A 130 -12.62 22.24 -5.43
C SER A 130 -12.65 21.31 -4.22
N ILE A 131 -13.02 21.82 -3.04
CA ILE A 131 -13.17 21.02 -1.81
C ILE A 131 -14.14 19.85 -2.04
N SER A 132 -15.31 20.12 -2.62
CA SER A 132 -16.32 19.09 -2.88
C SER A 132 -15.78 18.01 -3.82
N LYS A 133 -15.04 18.38 -4.87
CA LYS A 133 -14.39 17.44 -5.80
C LYS A 133 -13.33 16.60 -5.10
N SER A 134 -12.46 17.19 -4.29
CA SER A 134 -11.42 16.45 -3.56
C SER A 134 -11.99 15.48 -2.51
N LEU A 135 -13.04 15.86 -1.78
CA LEU A 135 -13.72 14.96 -0.83
C LEU A 135 -14.41 13.80 -1.56
N LEU A 136 -15.10 14.06 -2.68
CA LEU A 136 -15.67 13.02 -3.54
C LEU A 136 -14.60 12.05 -4.06
N GLU A 137 -13.46 12.56 -4.54
CA GLU A 137 -12.35 11.74 -5.04
C GLU A 137 -11.87 10.73 -4.00
N ILE A 138 -11.73 11.14 -2.73
CA ILE A 138 -11.32 10.26 -1.63
C ILE A 138 -12.38 9.20 -1.34
N ILE A 139 -13.66 9.59 -1.28
CA ILE A 139 -14.78 8.66 -1.02
C ILE A 139 -14.85 7.58 -2.09
N GLU A 140 -14.73 8.00 -3.34
CA GLU A 140 -14.78 7.14 -4.52
C GLU A 140 -13.59 6.20 -4.57
N LEU A 141 -12.37 6.70 -4.37
CA LEU A 141 -11.16 5.88 -4.28
C LEU A 141 -11.25 4.81 -3.18
N ALA A 142 -11.73 5.19 -1.99
CA ALA A 142 -11.92 4.23 -0.90
C ALA A 142 -12.95 3.15 -1.28
N SER A 143 -14.04 3.54 -1.95
CA SER A 143 -15.08 2.60 -2.40
C SER A 143 -14.62 1.63 -3.51
N SER A 144 -13.62 2.01 -4.30
CA SER A 144 -13.08 1.21 -5.40
C SER A 144 -11.81 0.42 -5.04
N GLY A 145 -11.44 0.35 -3.76
CA GLY A 145 -10.24 -0.34 -3.30
C GLY A 145 -8.94 0.36 -3.71
N TRP A 146 -8.96 1.70 -3.69
CA TRP A 146 -7.84 2.60 -4.01
C TRP A 146 -7.36 2.51 -5.46
N ARG A 147 -8.30 2.30 -6.40
CA ARG A 147 -8.04 2.22 -7.84
C ARG A 147 -9.09 3.00 -8.62
N PHE A 148 -8.69 3.92 -9.48
CA PHE A 148 -9.65 4.59 -10.35
C PHE A 148 -10.12 3.67 -11.47
N ASN A 149 -11.43 3.51 -11.60
CA ASN A 149 -12.05 2.96 -12.80
C ASN A 149 -12.03 3.99 -13.95
N GLN A 150 -12.35 3.54 -15.15
CA GLN A 150 -12.31 4.34 -16.38
C GLN A 150 -13.13 5.65 -16.31
N ALA A 151 -14.34 5.60 -15.75
CA ALA A 151 -15.21 6.77 -15.65
C ALA A 151 -14.66 7.80 -14.66
N GLN A 152 -14.08 7.33 -13.56
CA GLN A 152 -13.43 8.18 -12.56
C GLN A 152 -12.20 8.88 -13.12
N GLN A 153 -11.37 8.18 -13.90
CA GLN A 153 -10.21 8.80 -14.56
C GLN A 153 -10.66 9.94 -15.49
N ILE A 154 -11.70 9.73 -16.30
CA ILE A 154 -12.27 10.76 -17.19
C ILE A 154 -12.83 11.95 -16.39
N TYR A 155 -13.50 11.71 -15.26
CA TYR A 155 -14.11 12.78 -14.44
C TYR A 155 -13.07 13.61 -13.65
N TYR A 156 -12.11 12.95 -12.99
CA TYR A 156 -11.11 13.63 -12.18
C TYR A 156 -9.96 14.19 -13.03
N PHE A 157 -9.56 13.47 -14.10
CA PHE A 157 -8.39 13.76 -14.95
C PHE A 157 -8.71 13.71 -16.46
N PRO A 158 -9.61 14.56 -16.98
CA PRO A 158 -10.07 14.52 -18.39
C PRO A 158 -8.97 14.74 -19.46
N TYR A 159 -7.77 15.15 -19.05
CA TYR A 159 -6.63 15.44 -19.94
C TYR A 159 -5.46 14.46 -19.81
N THR A 160 -5.52 13.46 -18.92
CA THR A 160 -4.53 12.37 -18.93
C THR A 160 -4.90 11.40 -20.04
N LYS A 161 -3.97 11.16 -20.97
CA LYS A 161 -4.14 10.14 -22.01
C LYS A 161 -4.29 8.77 -21.36
N LEU A 162 -5.18 7.99 -21.95
CA LEU A 162 -5.37 6.58 -21.64
C LEU A 162 -4.39 5.81 -22.54
N ASP A 163 -3.27 5.38 -21.95
CA ASP A 163 -2.30 4.49 -22.58
C ASP A 163 -2.68 3.01 -22.28
#